data_AF-W4FR53-F1
#
_entry.id   AF-W4FR53-F1
#
_cell.length_a   1.000
_cell.length_b   1.000
_cell.length_c   1.000
_cell.angle_alpha   90.00
_cell.angle_beta   90.00
_cell.angle_gamma   90.00
#
_symmetry.space_group_name_H-M   'P 1'
#
loop_
_entity.id
_entity.type
_entity.pdbx_description
1 polymer ?
#
loop_
_entity_poly.entity_id
_entity_poly.type
_entity_poly.pdbx_seq_one_letter_code
_entity_poly.pdbx_strand_id
1 'polypeptide(L)'
;MSDTTSAANEMNARREQALRLHMLEHEAMARIRANRNSTRPEQTDRQYSAKQMEYIQWNQTCGYTDEHVTPAKMVLFLTQVQDRPVRSTSRKQATRPSDSQQAVDQLACEHADGSTTEGEGSGRIIGYHTLAAYANALMDIWKFQFDLKQNPLTPIRPASVKELLKQKKMAVVQKENTEFADRGCGTMADCVDPAALRQISDKFFMDGTEQGLKHRADNLMSLALCTRGDNLRRLTLSEIGLVSFEGEGVNGASLFRCVWRKSKRNQYGNVEQTTFMRHKDVTPMA
;
A
#
# COMPACT_ATOMS: atom_id res chain seq x y z
N MET A 1 -9.50 -16.59 73.78
CA MET A 1 -9.73 -17.61 72.74
C MET A 1 -10.70 -17.14 71.63
N SER A 2 -11.25 -15.92 71.68
CA SER A 2 -12.18 -15.36 70.68
C SER A 2 -11.50 -14.73 69.45
N ASP A 3 -10.30 -14.16 69.60
CA ASP A 3 -9.67 -13.37 68.53
C ASP A 3 -9.10 -14.21 67.38
N THR A 4 -8.66 -15.43 67.67
CA THR A 4 -8.09 -16.33 66.66
C THR A 4 -9.15 -16.81 65.66
N THR A 5 -10.39 -16.99 66.11
CA THR A 5 -11.52 -17.41 65.27
C THR A 5 -12.00 -16.29 64.36
N SER A 6 -11.96 -15.03 64.82
CA SER A 6 -12.32 -13.86 64.01
C SER A 6 -11.32 -13.63 62.88
N ALA A 7 -10.03 -13.73 63.16
CA ALA A 7 -8.98 -13.60 62.15
C ALA A 7 -9.01 -14.71 61.08
N ALA A 8 -9.34 -15.94 61.48
CA ALA A 8 -9.51 -17.06 60.55
C ALA A 8 -10.73 -16.88 59.64
N ASN A 9 -11.85 -16.36 60.17
CA ASN A 9 -13.05 -16.05 59.39
C ASN A 9 -12.81 -14.92 58.38
N GLU A 10 -12.10 -13.86 58.76
CA GLU A 10 -11.73 -12.79 57.82
C GLU A 10 -10.83 -13.29 56.69
N MET A 11 -9.88 -14.17 57.00
CA MET A 11 -8.98 -14.76 56.00
C MET A 11 -9.74 -15.67 55.01
N ASN A 12 -10.71 -16.45 55.50
CA ASN A 12 -11.59 -17.25 54.64
C ASN A 12 -12.50 -16.37 53.78
N ALA A 13 -13.08 -15.30 54.33
CA ALA A 13 -13.89 -14.35 53.57
C ALA A 13 -13.09 -13.66 52.45
N ARG A 14 -11.83 -13.28 52.71
CA ARG A 14 -10.92 -12.74 51.69
C ARG A 14 -10.58 -13.77 50.61
N ARG A 15 -10.39 -15.03 50.99
CA ARG A 15 -10.11 -16.12 50.05
C ARG A 15 -11.32 -16.41 49.15
N GLU A 16 -12.52 -16.44 49.70
CA GLU A 16 -13.77 -16.60 48.93
C GLU A 16 -14.01 -15.41 47.99
N GLN A 17 -13.75 -14.19 48.45
CA GLN A 17 -13.83 -12.99 47.62
C GLN A 17 -12.82 -13.03 46.47
N ALA A 18 -11.58 -13.47 46.73
CA ALA A 18 -10.56 -13.65 45.69
C ALA A 18 -10.94 -14.73 44.67
N LEU A 19 -11.51 -15.86 45.12
CA LEU A 19 -12.00 -16.91 44.24
C LEU A 19 -13.16 -16.42 43.36
N ARG A 20 -14.09 -15.63 43.93
CA ARG A 20 -15.21 -15.04 43.19
C ARG A 20 -14.73 -14.03 42.15
N LEU A 21 -13.75 -13.19 42.48
CA LEU A 21 -13.10 -12.27 41.55
C LEU A 21 -12.44 -13.04 40.39
N HIS A 22 -11.64 -14.07 40.71
CA HIS A 22 -11.00 -14.90 39.70
C HIS A 22 -12.00 -15.62 38.78
N MET A 23 -13.15 -16.04 39.32
CA MET A 23 -14.23 -16.63 38.53
C MET A 23 -14.88 -15.62 37.58
N LEU A 24 -15.14 -14.39 38.06
CA LEU A 24 -15.67 -13.29 37.23
C LEU A 24 -14.69 -12.87 36.14
N GLU A 25 -13.39 -12.82 36.43
CA GLU A 25 -12.33 -12.57 35.45
C GLU A 25 -12.33 -13.64 34.35
N HIS A 26 -12.39 -14.92 34.74
CA HIS A 26 -12.47 -16.03 33.80
C HIS A 26 -13.74 -15.99 32.94
N GLU A 27 -14.89 -15.63 33.53
CA GLU A 27 -16.16 -15.50 32.83
C GLU A 27 -16.16 -14.31 31.85
N ALA A 28 -15.63 -13.15 32.25
CA ALA A 28 -15.47 -11.99 31.40
C ALA A 28 -14.57 -12.30 30.19
N MET A 29 -13.45 -13.00 30.42
CA MET A 29 -12.59 -13.49 29.35
C MET A 29 -13.31 -14.49 28.43
N ALA A 30 -14.13 -15.40 28.97
CA ALA A 30 -14.91 -16.36 28.18
C ALA A 30 -15.97 -15.68 27.30
N ARG A 31 -16.68 -14.67 27.81
CA ARG A 31 -17.68 -13.89 27.05
C ARG A 31 -17.05 -13.11 25.88
N ILE A 32 -15.92 -12.46 26.11
CA ILE A 32 -15.17 -11.76 25.05
C ILE A 32 -14.69 -12.75 23.97
N ARG A 33 -14.27 -13.96 24.38
CA ARG A 33 -13.84 -15.04 23.47
C ARG A 33 -14.98 -15.57 22.59
N ALA A 34 -16.15 -15.85 23.16
CA ALA A 34 -17.33 -16.27 22.40
C ALA A 34 -17.78 -15.19 21.40
N ASN A 35 -17.69 -13.92 21.80
CA ASN A 35 -17.98 -12.79 20.92
C ASN A 35 -16.95 -12.61 19.80
N ARG A 36 -15.66 -12.92 19.99
CA ARG A 36 -14.64 -12.76 18.95
C ARG A 36 -14.94 -13.59 17.69
N ASN A 37 -15.48 -14.79 17.85
CA ASN A 37 -15.83 -15.65 16.71
C ASN A 37 -17.13 -15.19 16.02
N SER A 38 -18.09 -14.62 16.77
CA SER A 38 -19.35 -14.11 16.21
C SER A 38 -19.28 -12.69 15.65
N THR A 39 -18.33 -11.87 16.12
CA THR A 39 -18.10 -10.48 15.66
C THR A 39 -17.04 -10.37 14.56
N ARG A 40 -16.42 -11.50 14.16
CA ARG A 40 -15.41 -11.51 13.11
C ARG A 40 -16.05 -11.14 11.76
N PRO A 41 -15.46 -10.20 11.01
CA PRO A 41 -15.89 -9.94 9.65
C PRO A 41 -15.75 -11.20 8.78
N GLU A 42 -16.82 -11.61 8.11
CA GLU A 42 -16.91 -12.81 7.28
C GLU A 42 -15.76 -12.90 6.25
N GLN A 43 -15.35 -11.75 5.70
CA GLN A 43 -14.25 -11.66 4.75
C GLN A 43 -12.88 -12.02 5.36
N THR A 44 -12.63 -11.65 6.62
CA THR A 44 -11.37 -12.00 7.31
C THR A 44 -11.34 -13.48 7.62
N ASP A 45 -12.47 -14.05 8.01
CA ASP A 45 -12.59 -15.49 8.23
C ASP A 45 -12.30 -16.26 6.94
N ARG A 46 -13.02 -15.93 5.85
CA ARG A 46 -12.80 -16.53 4.53
C ARG A 46 -11.35 -16.41 4.05
N GLN A 47 -10.68 -15.30 4.34
CA GLN A 47 -9.29 -15.09 3.91
C GLN A 47 -8.30 -15.94 4.71
N TYR A 48 -8.54 -16.13 6.02
CA TYR A 48 -7.59 -16.78 6.93
C TYR A 48 -7.85 -18.28 7.06
N SER A 49 -9.10 -18.74 7.10
CA SER A 49 -9.46 -20.13 7.39
C SER A 49 -8.73 -21.14 6.47
N ALA A 50 -8.69 -20.88 5.16
CA ALA A 50 -7.95 -21.75 4.23
C ALA A 50 -6.44 -21.82 4.53
N LYS A 51 -5.83 -20.69 4.91
CA LYS A 51 -4.39 -20.58 5.23
C LYS A 51 -4.06 -21.20 6.58
N GLN A 52 -4.98 -21.08 7.53
CA GLN A 52 -4.88 -21.68 8.85
C GLN A 52 -4.94 -23.20 8.74
N MET A 53 -5.90 -23.74 7.99
CA MET A 53 -6.01 -25.17 7.71
C MET A 53 -4.77 -25.72 7.01
N GLU A 54 -4.24 -24.99 6.03
CA GLU A 54 -3.03 -25.38 5.33
C GLU A 54 -1.82 -25.47 6.26
N TYR A 55 -1.67 -24.54 7.20
CA TYR A 55 -0.61 -24.61 8.21
C TYR A 55 -0.77 -25.80 9.15
N ILE A 56 -2.00 -26.08 9.60
CA ILE A 56 -2.29 -27.22 10.48
C ILE A 56 -1.91 -28.53 9.77
N GLN A 57 -2.32 -28.69 8.52
CA GLN A 57 -1.97 -29.85 7.69
C GLN A 57 -0.45 -29.96 7.49
N TRP A 58 0.21 -28.83 7.22
CA TRP A 58 1.67 -28.79 7.10
C TRP A 58 2.37 -29.20 8.40
N ASN A 59 1.91 -28.73 9.55
CA ASN A 59 2.46 -29.06 10.85
C ASN A 59 2.35 -30.57 11.14
N GLN A 60 1.22 -31.17 10.79
CA GLN A 60 1.00 -32.62 10.87
C GLN A 60 1.92 -33.40 9.91
N THR A 61 2.07 -32.92 8.67
CA THR A 61 2.90 -33.57 7.64
C THR A 61 4.38 -33.55 8.01
N CYS A 62 4.85 -32.49 8.67
CA CYS A 62 6.21 -32.39 9.19
C CYS A 62 6.47 -33.28 10.42
N GLY A 63 5.45 -33.95 10.95
CA GLY A 63 5.57 -34.85 12.11
C GLY A 63 5.71 -34.14 13.46
N TYR A 64 5.31 -32.87 13.56
CA TYR A 64 5.30 -32.18 14.84
C TYR A 64 4.21 -32.76 15.74
N THR A 65 4.57 -33.05 16.99
CA THR A 65 3.66 -33.62 17.99
C THR A 65 2.71 -32.58 18.58
N ASP A 66 3.12 -31.32 18.59
CA ASP A 66 2.33 -30.20 19.08
C ASP A 66 1.75 -29.37 17.93
N GLU A 67 0.51 -28.93 18.10
CA GLU A 67 -0.18 -28.04 17.15
C GLU A 67 0.19 -26.56 17.35
N HIS A 68 1.12 -26.25 18.27
CA HIS A 68 1.43 -24.88 18.62
C HIS A 68 2.16 -24.16 17.50
N VAL A 69 1.74 -22.92 17.25
CA VAL A 69 2.47 -21.99 16.42
C VAL A 69 3.67 -21.49 17.21
N THR A 70 4.87 -21.73 16.70
CA THR A 70 6.12 -21.19 17.26
C THR A 70 6.79 -20.25 16.26
N PRO A 71 7.66 -19.33 16.71
CA PRO A 71 8.45 -18.49 15.82
C PRO A 71 9.17 -19.27 14.71
N ALA A 72 9.79 -20.41 15.07
CA ALA A 72 10.56 -21.23 14.15
C ALA A 72 9.65 -21.90 13.10
N LYS A 73 8.54 -22.52 13.53
CA LYS A 73 7.56 -23.14 12.62
C LYS A 73 6.97 -22.11 11.66
N MET A 74 6.64 -20.91 12.16
CA MET A 74 6.11 -19.82 11.34
C MET A 74 7.09 -19.39 10.24
N VAL A 75 8.37 -19.22 10.59
CA VAL A 75 9.42 -18.83 9.63
C VAL A 75 9.63 -19.92 8.58
N LEU A 76 9.74 -21.18 9.01
CA LEU A 76 9.96 -22.32 8.12
C LEU A 76 8.82 -22.45 7.12
N PHE A 77 7.57 -22.45 7.60
CA PHE A 77 6.39 -22.54 6.75
C PHE A 77 6.33 -21.38 5.74
N LEU A 78 6.51 -20.13 6.19
CA LEU A 78 6.46 -18.97 5.29
C LEU A 78 7.58 -19.00 4.24
N THR A 79 8.76 -19.50 4.60
CA THR A 79 9.88 -19.67 3.65
C THR A 79 9.51 -20.68 2.57
N GLN A 80 8.80 -21.76 2.91
CA GLN A 80 8.33 -22.73 1.91
C GLN A 80 7.15 -22.22 1.08
N VAL A 81 6.30 -21.37 1.64
CA VAL A 81 5.17 -20.75 0.92
C VAL A 81 5.66 -19.73 -0.09
N GLN A 82 6.71 -18.97 0.23
CA GLN A 82 7.11 -17.80 -0.56
C GLN A 82 7.57 -18.14 -1.98
N ASP A 83 8.00 -19.36 -2.24
CA ASP A 83 8.59 -19.82 -3.52
C ASP A 83 7.59 -20.61 -4.37
N ARG A 84 6.35 -20.74 -3.91
CA ARG A 84 5.32 -21.49 -4.62
C ARG A 84 4.77 -20.68 -5.80
N PRO A 85 4.37 -21.35 -6.90
CA PRO A 85 3.63 -20.70 -7.96
C PRO A 85 2.24 -20.28 -7.47
N VAL A 86 1.74 -19.16 -8.00
CA VAL A 86 0.35 -18.76 -7.79
C VAL A 86 -0.55 -19.81 -8.44
N ARG A 87 -1.46 -20.40 -7.66
CA ARG A 87 -2.50 -21.28 -8.21
C ARG A 87 -3.37 -20.47 -9.16
N SER A 88 -3.28 -20.73 -10.46
CA SER A 88 -4.20 -20.14 -11.44
C SER A 88 -5.58 -20.74 -11.22
N THR A 89 -6.46 -19.99 -10.56
CA THR A 89 -7.88 -20.28 -10.68
C THR A 89 -8.30 -19.77 -12.06
N SER A 90 -8.55 -20.68 -13.00
CA SER A 90 -8.90 -20.39 -14.42
C SER A 90 -10.19 -19.58 -14.62
N ARG A 91 -10.74 -18.97 -13.56
CA ARG A 91 -11.93 -18.13 -13.58
C ARG A 91 -11.47 -16.67 -13.54
N LYS A 92 -11.34 -16.06 -14.73
CA LYS A 92 -10.90 -14.68 -15.04
C LYS A 92 -9.38 -14.48 -15.19
N GLN A 93 -8.81 -15.14 -16.19
CA GLN A 93 -7.65 -14.59 -16.93
C GLN A 93 -8.04 -14.14 -18.36
N ALA A 94 -9.33 -14.11 -18.67
CA ALA A 94 -9.84 -13.25 -19.74
C ALA A 94 -9.98 -11.83 -19.17
N THR A 95 -9.37 -10.87 -19.87
CA THR A 95 -9.49 -9.42 -19.65
C THR A 95 -8.75 -8.83 -18.44
N ARG A 96 -7.42 -8.98 -18.42
CA ARG A 96 -6.59 -7.79 -18.30
C ARG A 96 -5.72 -7.75 -19.54
N PRO A 97 -6.06 -6.94 -20.56
CA PRO A 97 -5.10 -6.63 -21.60
C PRO A 97 -3.85 -6.12 -20.88
N SER A 98 -2.69 -6.60 -21.30
CA SER A 98 -1.51 -5.76 -21.21
C SER A 98 -1.86 -4.49 -21.99
N ASP A 99 -2.13 -3.39 -21.29
CA ASP A 99 -2.36 -2.09 -21.92
C ASP A 99 -1.00 -1.59 -22.46
N SER A 100 -0.61 -2.21 -23.56
CA SER A 100 0.51 -1.89 -24.45
C SER A 100 0.02 -2.40 -25.80
N GLN A 101 -0.34 -1.49 -26.69
CA GLN A 101 -1.01 -1.74 -27.97
C GLN A 101 -2.47 -2.24 -27.86
N GLN A 102 -3.42 -1.30 -27.92
CA GLN A 102 -4.55 -1.34 -28.87
C GLN A 102 -5.48 -0.14 -28.69
N ALA A 103 -5.20 0.93 -29.44
CA ALA A 103 -6.20 1.88 -29.88
C ALA A 103 -5.78 2.51 -31.22
N VAL A 104 -5.40 1.67 -32.18
CA VAL A 104 -5.56 1.96 -33.62
C VAL A 104 -5.41 0.65 -34.40
N ASP A 105 -6.35 0.45 -35.32
CA ASP A 105 -6.44 -0.59 -36.36
C ASP A 105 -6.83 -2.03 -35.95
N GLN A 106 -8.13 -2.32 -36.09
CA GLN A 106 -8.61 -3.63 -36.52
C GLN A 106 -9.49 -3.47 -37.77
N LEU A 107 -8.85 -3.63 -38.92
CA LEU A 107 -9.45 -4.16 -40.13
C LEU A 107 -8.77 -5.52 -40.39
N ALA A 108 -9.63 -6.52 -40.63
CA ALA A 108 -9.39 -7.71 -41.45
C ALA A 108 -8.78 -9.00 -40.83
N CYS A 109 -9.61 -10.04 -40.97
CA CYS A 109 -9.31 -11.43 -41.36
C CYS A 109 -9.23 -12.52 -40.28
N GLU A 110 -10.34 -13.27 -40.29
CA GLU A 110 -10.54 -14.64 -39.86
C GLU A 110 -9.45 -15.58 -40.42
N HIS A 111 -8.98 -16.51 -39.57
CA HIS A 111 -8.93 -17.94 -39.91
C HIS A 111 -8.79 -18.75 -38.62
N ALA A 112 -9.66 -19.75 -38.49
CA ALA A 112 -9.70 -20.72 -37.42
C ALA A 112 -8.49 -21.68 -37.49
N ASP A 113 -7.97 -22.10 -36.34
CA ASP A 113 -7.79 -23.53 -36.10
C ASP A 113 -7.73 -23.86 -34.60
N GLY A 114 -8.39 -24.96 -34.24
CA GLY A 114 -8.54 -25.42 -32.86
C GLY A 114 -7.31 -26.16 -32.37
N SER A 115 -6.79 -25.77 -31.21
CA SER A 115 -5.88 -26.59 -30.42
C SER A 115 -6.06 -26.29 -28.94
N THR A 116 -6.68 -27.24 -28.24
CA THR A 116 -6.73 -27.33 -26.78
C THR A 116 -5.33 -27.60 -26.25
N THR A 117 -4.62 -26.56 -25.80
CA THR A 117 -3.41 -26.71 -24.99
C THR A 117 -3.71 -26.42 -23.53
N GLU A 118 -3.46 -27.43 -22.71
CA GLU A 118 -3.56 -27.43 -21.26
C GLU A 118 -2.81 -26.23 -20.66
N GLY A 119 -3.46 -25.57 -19.70
CA GLY A 119 -2.99 -24.31 -19.12
C GLY A 119 -1.70 -24.48 -18.32
N GLU A 120 -0.58 -24.05 -18.90
CA GLU A 120 0.63 -23.71 -18.17
C GLU A 120 0.30 -22.59 -17.18
N GLY A 121 0.17 -22.95 -15.89
CA GLY A 121 -0.01 -21.98 -14.82
C GLY A 121 1.11 -20.95 -14.89
N SER A 122 0.76 -19.66 -14.93
CA SER A 122 1.77 -18.60 -15.02
C SER A 122 2.83 -18.84 -13.93
N GLY A 123 4.10 -18.96 -14.30
CA GLY A 123 5.25 -19.21 -13.39
C GLY A 123 5.50 -18.10 -12.37
N ARG A 124 4.49 -17.27 -12.10
CA ARG A 124 4.51 -16.18 -11.13
C ARG A 124 4.46 -16.77 -9.72
N ILE A 125 5.52 -16.51 -8.96
CA ILE A 125 5.65 -16.87 -7.56
C ILE A 125 4.68 -16.02 -6.70
N ILE A 126 4.24 -16.56 -5.55
CA ILE A 126 3.42 -15.86 -4.56
C ILE A 126 3.96 -14.46 -4.22
N GLY A 127 3.11 -13.45 -4.35
CA GLY A 127 3.44 -12.05 -4.07
C GLY A 127 3.29 -11.64 -2.59
N TYR A 128 3.79 -10.44 -2.28
CA TYR A 128 3.82 -9.86 -0.92
C TYR A 128 2.48 -9.96 -0.17
N HIS A 129 1.37 -9.54 -0.80
CA HIS A 129 0.06 -9.48 -0.12
C HIS A 129 -0.43 -10.86 0.32
N THR A 130 -0.21 -11.88 -0.50
CA THR A 130 -0.60 -13.26 -0.18
C THR A 130 0.28 -13.80 0.96
N LEU A 131 1.60 -13.59 0.91
CA LEU A 131 2.51 -14.00 1.98
C LEU A 131 2.21 -13.30 3.31
N ALA A 132 1.89 -12.00 3.26
CA ALA A 132 1.47 -11.22 4.43
C ALA A 132 0.15 -11.76 5.02
N ALA A 133 -0.79 -12.20 4.17
CA ALA A 133 -2.03 -12.83 4.62
C ALA A 133 -1.78 -14.18 5.33
N TYR A 134 -0.83 -15.00 4.87
CA TYR A 134 -0.39 -16.19 5.61
C TYR A 134 0.20 -15.80 6.97
N ALA A 135 1.12 -14.84 7.01
CA ALA A 135 1.71 -14.39 8.28
C ALA A 135 0.63 -13.89 9.27
N ASN A 136 -0.39 -13.18 8.79
CA ASN A 136 -1.50 -12.72 9.62
C ASN A 136 -2.37 -13.87 10.12
N ALA A 137 -2.67 -14.85 9.26
CA ALA A 137 -3.46 -16.03 9.61
C ALA A 137 -2.78 -16.88 10.70
N LEU A 138 -1.46 -17.02 10.64
CA LEU A 138 -0.67 -17.73 11.66
C LEU A 138 -0.61 -16.97 12.98
N MET A 139 -0.42 -15.65 12.92
CA MET A 139 -0.49 -14.80 14.12
C MET A 139 -1.85 -14.87 14.78
N ASP A 140 -2.92 -15.04 14.01
CA ASP A 140 -4.28 -15.21 14.53
C ASP A 140 -4.45 -16.54 15.28
N ILE A 141 -3.97 -17.66 14.70
CA ILE A 141 -3.92 -18.95 15.41
C ILE A 141 -3.11 -18.83 16.70
N TRP A 142 -1.92 -18.22 16.63
CA TRP A 142 -1.04 -18.12 17.79
C TRP A 142 -1.68 -17.29 18.91
N LYS A 143 -2.29 -16.15 18.58
CA LYS A 143 -3.08 -15.38 19.55
C LYS A 143 -4.17 -16.22 20.18
N PHE A 144 -4.90 -16.99 19.38
CA PHE A 144 -5.95 -17.87 19.87
C PHE A 144 -5.41 -18.96 20.82
N GLN A 145 -4.31 -19.63 20.48
CA GLN A 145 -3.68 -20.64 21.33
C GLN A 145 -3.14 -20.06 22.65
N PHE A 146 -2.62 -18.83 22.61
CA PHE A 146 -2.15 -18.11 23.80
C PHE A 146 -3.34 -17.72 24.70
N ASP A 147 -4.42 -17.21 24.12
CA ASP A 147 -5.66 -16.86 24.84
C ASP A 147 -6.33 -18.09 25.48
N LEU A 148 -6.15 -19.29 24.88
CA LEU A 148 -6.59 -20.57 25.45
C LEU A 148 -5.61 -21.17 26.46
N LYS A 149 -4.48 -20.50 26.73
CA LYS A 149 -3.39 -21.00 27.58
C LYS A 149 -2.84 -22.37 27.13
N GLN A 150 -3.03 -22.73 25.85
CA GLN A 150 -2.48 -23.95 25.26
C GLN A 150 -1.03 -23.73 24.85
N ASN A 151 -0.75 -22.57 24.23
CA ASN A 151 0.59 -22.17 23.85
C ASN A 151 1.17 -21.20 24.88
N PRO A 152 2.26 -21.56 25.59
CA PRO A 152 2.86 -20.70 26.60
C PRO A 152 3.62 -19.50 26.00
N LEU A 153 3.93 -19.53 24.70
CA LEU A 153 4.71 -18.48 24.04
C LEU A 153 3.83 -17.28 23.70
N THR A 154 4.30 -16.09 24.09
CA THR A 154 3.61 -14.84 23.77
C THR A 154 3.58 -14.59 22.26
N PRO A 155 2.41 -14.28 21.67
CA PRO A 155 2.25 -14.13 20.22
C PRO A 155 2.88 -12.82 19.72
N ILE A 156 4.16 -12.88 19.40
CA ILE A 156 4.94 -11.77 18.83
C ILE A 156 5.41 -12.16 17.44
N ARG A 157 5.12 -11.31 16.43
CA ARG A 157 5.59 -11.56 15.07
C ARG A 157 7.13 -11.62 15.06
N PRO A 158 7.74 -12.74 14.62
CA PRO A 158 9.19 -12.88 14.60
C PRO A 158 9.86 -11.82 13.71
N ALA A 159 11.04 -11.34 14.11
CA ALA A 159 11.80 -10.35 13.35
C ALA A 159 12.17 -10.85 11.94
N SER A 160 12.51 -12.14 11.82
CA SER A 160 12.78 -12.83 10.55
C SER A 160 11.59 -12.80 9.59
N VAL A 161 10.36 -12.97 10.09
CA VAL A 161 9.14 -12.83 9.25
C VAL A 161 8.96 -11.39 8.76
N LYS A 162 9.27 -10.39 9.60
CA LYS A 162 9.21 -8.98 9.19
C LYS A 162 10.24 -8.70 8.09
N GLU A 163 11.46 -9.20 8.24
CA GLU A 163 12.51 -9.04 7.25
C GLU A 163 12.18 -9.75 5.93
N LEU A 164 11.63 -10.97 5.98
CA LEU A 164 11.15 -11.71 4.81
C LEU A 164 10.12 -10.91 3.99
N LEU A 165 9.12 -10.34 4.67
CA LEU A 165 8.09 -9.52 4.03
C LEU A 165 8.67 -8.24 3.42
N LYS A 166 9.64 -7.61 4.11
CA LYS A 166 10.34 -6.43 3.62
C LYS A 166 11.17 -6.75 2.37
N GLN A 167 11.91 -7.85 2.38
CA GLN A 167 12.69 -8.32 1.23
C GLN A 167 11.79 -8.56 0.00
N LYS A 168 10.65 -9.24 0.16
CA LYS A 168 9.68 -9.42 -0.95
C LYS A 168 9.15 -8.09 -1.49
N LYS A 169 8.89 -7.09 -0.64
CA LYS A 169 8.46 -5.76 -1.08
C LYS A 169 9.57 -5.03 -1.85
N MET A 170 10.80 -5.09 -1.35
CA MET A 170 11.96 -4.49 -2.02
C MET A 170 12.27 -5.16 -3.35
N ALA A 171 12.13 -6.48 -3.45
CA ALA A 171 12.35 -7.22 -4.70
C ALA A 171 11.40 -6.79 -5.82
N VAL A 172 10.13 -6.49 -5.50
CA VAL A 172 9.18 -5.94 -6.47
C VAL A 172 9.64 -4.58 -6.99
N VAL A 173 10.00 -3.66 -6.08
CA VAL A 173 10.47 -2.32 -6.46
C VAL A 173 11.76 -2.39 -7.27
N GLN A 174 12.68 -3.29 -6.89
CA GLN A 174 13.93 -3.51 -7.61
C GLN A 174 13.66 -4.04 -9.02
N LYS A 175 12.75 -5.00 -9.16
CA LYS A 175 12.32 -5.55 -10.45
C LYS A 175 11.72 -4.45 -11.33
N GLU A 176 10.79 -3.66 -10.81
CA GLU A 176 10.21 -2.51 -11.52
C GLU A 176 11.29 -1.51 -11.97
N ASN A 177 12.29 -1.24 -11.12
CA ASN A 177 13.40 -0.36 -11.50
C ASN A 177 14.24 -0.96 -12.64
N THR A 178 14.58 -2.25 -12.56
CA THR A 178 15.38 -2.92 -13.62
C THR A 178 14.63 -3.06 -14.93
N GLU A 179 13.31 -3.20 -14.87
CA GLU A 179 12.43 -3.26 -16.03
C GLU A 179 12.04 -1.86 -16.54
N PHE A 180 12.53 -0.79 -15.91
CA PHE A 180 12.16 0.60 -16.19
C PHE A 180 10.63 0.80 -16.26
N ALA A 181 9.90 0.08 -15.40
CA ALA A 181 8.44 0.09 -15.40
C ALA A 181 7.93 1.52 -15.14
N ASP A 182 7.05 2.00 -16.02
CA ASP A 182 6.36 3.27 -15.82
C ASP A 182 5.36 3.15 -14.67
N ARG A 183 5.70 3.74 -13.53
CA ARG A 183 4.86 3.77 -12.33
C ARG A 183 3.70 4.77 -12.44
N GLY A 184 3.75 5.68 -13.40
CA GLY A 184 2.73 6.67 -13.69
C GLY A 184 1.56 6.09 -14.48
N CYS A 185 1.81 5.05 -15.28
CA CYS A 185 0.83 4.39 -16.12
C CYS A 185 -0.42 3.94 -15.33
N GLY A 186 -1.60 4.41 -15.77
CA GLY A 186 -2.89 4.13 -15.16
C GLY A 186 -3.18 4.93 -13.89
N THR A 187 -2.35 5.93 -13.54
CA THR A 187 -2.62 6.84 -12.42
C THR A 187 -3.35 8.10 -12.89
N MET A 188 -3.97 8.86 -11.98
CA MET A 188 -4.63 10.12 -12.34
C MET A 188 -3.70 11.18 -12.95
N ALA A 189 -2.38 10.98 -12.89
CA ALA A 189 -1.40 11.84 -13.55
C ALA A 189 -1.45 11.72 -15.09
N ASP A 190 -1.98 10.61 -15.61
CA ASP A 190 -2.08 10.36 -17.06
C ASP A 190 -3.26 11.10 -17.71
N CYS A 191 -4.17 11.66 -16.92
CA CYS A 191 -5.44 12.22 -17.40
C CYS A 191 -5.46 13.76 -17.50
N VAL A 192 -4.33 14.40 -17.79
CA VAL A 192 -4.33 15.83 -18.04
C VAL A 192 -4.57 16.09 -19.52
N ASP A 193 -5.84 16.05 -19.92
CA ASP A 193 -6.25 16.43 -21.27
C ASP A 193 -5.85 17.89 -21.56
N PRO A 194 -5.02 18.16 -22.59
CA PRO A 194 -4.61 19.51 -22.96
C PRO A 194 -5.81 20.44 -23.25
N ALA A 195 -6.91 19.90 -23.78
CA ALA A 195 -8.12 20.69 -24.03
C ALA A 195 -8.78 21.12 -22.71
N ALA A 196 -8.87 20.22 -21.74
CA ALA A 196 -9.38 20.54 -20.41
C ALA A 196 -8.53 21.59 -19.68
N LEU A 197 -7.19 21.49 -19.76
CA LEU A 197 -6.29 22.51 -19.19
C LEU A 197 -6.53 23.89 -19.80
N ARG A 198 -6.68 23.94 -21.13
CA ARG A 198 -6.94 25.18 -21.85
C ARG A 198 -8.26 25.80 -21.41
N GLN A 199 -9.34 25.02 -21.33
CA GLN A 199 -10.65 25.48 -20.87
C GLN A 199 -10.60 26.07 -19.45
N ILE A 200 -9.85 25.43 -18.54
CA ILE A 200 -9.67 25.94 -17.17
C ILE A 200 -8.94 27.28 -17.17
N SER A 201 -7.84 27.39 -17.92
CA SER A 201 -7.08 28.66 -18.06
C SER A 201 -7.95 29.76 -18.66
N ASP A 202 -8.70 29.45 -19.71
CA ASP A 202 -9.53 30.42 -20.42
C ASP A 202 -10.68 30.91 -19.53
N LYS A 203 -11.29 30.01 -18.75
CA LYS A 203 -12.31 30.40 -17.74
C LYS A 203 -11.77 31.44 -16.76
N PHE A 204 -10.60 31.22 -16.18
CA PHE A 204 -10.00 32.19 -15.23
C PHE A 204 -9.68 33.53 -15.89
N PHE A 205 -9.35 33.54 -17.18
CA PHE A 205 -9.13 34.78 -17.92
C PHE A 205 -10.45 35.51 -18.20
N MET A 206 -11.48 34.77 -18.62
CA MET A 206 -12.80 35.30 -18.96
C MET A 206 -13.58 35.82 -17.75
N ASP A 207 -13.23 35.40 -16.54
CA ASP A 207 -13.77 36.00 -15.30
C ASP A 207 -13.50 37.52 -15.23
N GLY A 208 -12.48 38.04 -15.93
CA GLY A 208 -12.24 39.49 -16.05
C GLY A 208 -11.86 40.19 -14.72
N THR A 209 -11.52 39.42 -13.69
CA THR A 209 -11.16 39.92 -12.36
C THR A 209 -9.67 39.71 -12.07
N GLU A 210 -9.12 40.53 -11.16
CA GLU A 210 -7.76 40.33 -10.65
C GLU A 210 -7.57 38.93 -10.04
N GLN A 211 -8.58 38.44 -9.31
CA GLN A 211 -8.55 37.12 -8.72
C GLN A 211 -8.52 36.01 -9.77
N GLY A 212 -9.25 36.18 -10.88
CA GLY A 212 -9.19 35.29 -12.05
C GLY A 212 -7.77 35.25 -12.65
N LEU A 213 -7.15 36.42 -12.86
CA LEU A 213 -5.77 36.50 -13.35
C LEU A 213 -4.77 35.81 -12.41
N LYS A 214 -4.94 35.97 -11.09
CA LYS A 214 -4.12 35.30 -10.08
C LYS A 214 -4.28 33.78 -10.12
N HIS A 215 -5.52 33.28 -10.18
CA HIS A 215 -5.79 31.85 -10.31
C HIS A 215 -5.20 31.26 -11.59
N ARG A 216 -5.29 32.00 -12.70
CA ARG A 216 -4.68 31.62 -13.97
C ARG A 216 -3.16 31.52 -13.86
N ALA A 217 -2.53 32.54 -13.27
CA ALA A 217 -1.08 32.55 -13.05
C ALA A 217 -0.64 31.36 -12.16
N ASP A 218 -1.31 31.14 -11.03
CA ASP A 218 -1.02 30.03 -10.12
C ASP A 218 -1.18 28.67 -10.81
N ASN A 219 -2.26 28.48 -11.59
CA ASN A 219 -2.51 27.24 -12.32
C ASN A 219 -1.43 26.96 -13.37
N LEU A 220 -1.13 27.93 -14.23
CA LEU A 220 -0.14 27.79 -15.30
C LEU A 220 1.28 27.63 -14.74
N MET A 221 1.65 28.40 -13.71
CA MET A 221 2.96 28.27 -13.08
C MET A 221 3.13 26.92 -12.37
N SER A 222 2.08 26.41 -11.72
CA SER A 222 2.14 25.09 -11.09
C SER A 222 2.37 23.96 -12.10
N LEU A 223 1.74 24.07 -13.28
CA LEU A 223 1.91 23.12 -14.39
C LEU A 223 3.31 23.25 -15.00
N ALA A 224 3.75 24.47 -15.34
CA ALA A 224 5.02 24.71 -16.02
C ALA A 224 6.24 24.39 -15.15
N LEU A 225 6.17 24.67 -13.85
CA LEU A 225 7.27 24.41 -12.90
C LEU A 225 7.22 23.00 -12.29
N CYS A 226 6.17 22.22 -12.56
CA CYS A 226 5.88 20.94 -11.88
C CYS A 226 6.04 21.04 -10.35
N THR A 227 5.65 22.19 -9.78
CA THR A 227 5.91 22.51 -8.38
C THR A 227 4.67 22.32 -7.54
N ARG A 228 4.87 22.09 -6.23
CA ARG A 228 3.75 22.00 -5.28
C ARG A 228 3.23 23.40 -4.98
N GLY A 229 1.93 23.51 -4.74
CA GLY A 229 1.32 24.79 -4.36
C GLY A 229 1.92 25.44 -3.11
N ASP A 230 2.50 24.68 -2.17
CA ASP A 230 3.19 25.27 -1.00
C ASP A 230 4.48 26.01 -1.39
N ASN A 231 5.23 25.50 -2.36
CA ASN A 231 6.41 26.19 -2.87
C ASN A 231 5.99 27.44 -3.65
N LEU A 232 4.96 27.32 -4.51
CA LEU A 232 4.50 28.42 -5.35
C LEU A 232 3.98 29.61 -4.52
N ARG A 233 3.21 29.35 -3.46
CA ARG A 233 2.72 30.41 -2.55
C ARG A 233 3.82 31.13 -1.78
N ARG A 234 5.01 30.53 -1.67
CA ARG A 234 6.17 31.12 -0.99
C ARG A 234 7.11 31.84 -1.96
N LEU A 235 6.87 31.70 -3.26
CA LEU A 235 7.70 32.31 -4.29
C LEU A 235 7.65 33.84 -4.15
N THR A 236 8.84 34.43 -4.05
CA THR A 236 9.00 35.88 -3.98
C THR A 236 9.48 36.43 -5.32
N LEU A 237 9.20 37.70 -5.60
CA LEU A 237 9.68 38.34 -6.83
C LEU A 237 11.21 38.33 -6.94
N SER A 238 11.94 38.37 -5.82
CA SER A 238 13.41 38.28 -5.79
C SER A 238 13.97 36.92 -6.22
N GLU A 239 13.14 35.88 -6.24
CA GLU A 239 13.52 34.53 -6.67
C GLU A 239 13.22 34.28 -8.16
N ILE A 240 12.56 35.24 -8.81
CA ILE A 240 12.18 35.19 -10.22
C ILE A 240 13.21 35.99 -11.03
N GLY A 241 13.61 35.44 -12.17
CA GLY A 241 14.47 36.11 -13.13
C GLY A 241 14.21 35.67 -14.55
N LEU A 242 14.90 36.31 -15.49
CA LEU A 242 14.93 35.93 -16.89
C LEU A 242 16.31 35.38 -17.22
N VAL A 243 16.36 34.28 -17.96
CA VAL A 243 17.62 33.76 -18.53
C VAL A 243 17.46 33.65 -20.03
N SER A 244 18.46 34.15 -20.77
CA SER A 244 18.50 34.09 -22.23
C SER A 244 19.52 33.05 -22.68
N PHE A 245 19.13 32.23 -23.66
CA PHE A 245 19.96 31.24 -24.32
C PHE A 245 20.06 31.61 -25.80
N GLU A 246 21.06 32.39 -26.16
CA GLU A 246 21.23 32.93 -27.52
C GLU A 246 21.46 31.83 -28.58
N GLY A 247 22.03 30.70 -28.17
CA GLY A 247 22.28 29.54 -29.03
C GLY A 247 21.15 28.50 -29.08
N GLU A 248 20.05 28.70 -28.35
CA GLU A 248 18.91 27.76 -28.34
C GLU A 248 17.71 28.30 -29.11
N GLY A 249 17.03 27.43 -29.86
CA GLY A 249 15.92 27.82 -30.74
C GLY A 249 16.37 28.47 -32.05
N VAL A 250 15.44 29.07 -32.80
CA VAL A 250 15.72 29.67 -34.11
C VAL A 250 16.31 31.09 -33.98
N ASN A 251 15.97 31.83 -32.91
CA ASN A 251 16.37 33.22 -32.67
C ASN A 251 16.78 33.49 -31.21
N GLY A 252 17.30 32.47 -30.51
CA GLY A 252 17.50 32.53 -29.06
C GLY A 252 16.21 32.26 -28.27
N ALA A 253 16.35 31.76 -27.04
CA ALA A 253 15.24 31.48 -26.14
C ALA A 253 15.38 32.26 -24.83
N SER A 254 14.30 32.94 -24.40
CA SER A 254 14.23 33.55 -23.08
C SER A 254 13.30 32.72 -22.19
N LEU A 255 13.84 32.24 -21.06
CA LEU A 255 13.13 31.42 -20.11
C LEU A 255 12.86 32.18 -18.82
N PHE A 256 11.66 31.98 -18.30
CA PHE A 256 11.30 32.41 -16.96
C PHE A 256 11.98 31.49 -15.96
N ARG A 257 12.84 32.03 -15.10
CA ARG A 257 13.62 31.29 -14.11
C ARG A 257 13.09 31.53 -12.72
N CYS A 258 12.88 30.46 -11.98
CA CYS A 258 12.65 30.46 -10.53
C CYS A 258 13.82 29.82 -9.80
N VAL A 259 14.23 30.42 -8.67
CA VAL A 259 15.22 29.85 -7.75
C VAL A 259 14.52 29.38 -6.49
N TRP A 260 14.81 28.15 -6.08
CA TRP A 260 14.28 27.58 -4.85
C TRP A 260 15.42 27.37 -3.85
N ARG A 261 15.27 27.98 -2.68
CA ARG A 261 16.17 27.80 -1.53
C ARG A 261 15.52 26.98 -0.41
N LYS A 262 14.25 26.58 -0.55
CA LYS A 262 13.54 25.80 0.44
C LYS A 262 12.43 25.01 -0.22
N SER A 263 12.44 23.70 -0.01
CA SER A 263 11.37 22.81 -0.43
C SER A 263 11.25 21.68 0.59
N LYS A 264 10.17 20.89 0.52
CA LYS A 264 10.01 19.73 1.43
C LYS A 264 11.21 18.77 1.43
N ARG A 265 11.94 18.65 0.31
CA ARG A 265 13.13 17.79 0.20
C ARG A 265 14.44 18.57 0.32
N ASN A 266 14.41 19.89 0.17
CA ASN A 266 15.57 20.77 0.27
C ASN A 266 15.60 21.45 1.65
N GLN A 267 15.96 20.67 2.67
CA GLN A 267 16.02 21.13 4.07
C GLN A 267 17.23 22.04 4.35
N TYR A 268 18.32 21.86 3.60
CA TYR A 268 19.61 22.54 3.82
C TYR A 268 19.80 23.80 2.97
N GLY A 269 18.83 24.13 2.10
CA GLY A 269 18.85 25.35 1.30
C GLY A 269 19.79 25.35 0.11
N ASN A 270 20.00 24.18 -0.48
CA ASN A 270 20.70 24.03 -1.74
C ASN A 270 20.01 24.86 -2.85
N VAL A 271 20.77 25.31 -3.83
CA VAL A 271 20.21 26.06 -4.97
C VAL A 271 19.57 25.07 -5.93
N GLU A 272 18.23 25.12 -6.02
CA GLU A 272 17.48 24.44 -7.08
C GLU A 272 16.97 25.50 -8.05
N GLN A 273 17.03 25.24 -9.36
CA GLN A 273 16.53 26.15 -10.37
C GLN A 273 15.56 25.43 -11.29
N THR A 274 14.49 26.11 -11.64
CA THR A 274 13.53 25.60 -12.62
C THR A 274 13.22 26.71 -13.60
N THR A 275 13.17 26.37 -14.87
CA THR A 275 12.92 27.30 -15.96
C THR A 275 11.80 26.77 -16.84
N PHE A 276 10.97 27.65 -17.38
CA PHE A 276 10.00 27.29 -18.40
C PHE A 276 9.98 28.34 -19.53
N MET A 277 9.58 27.88 -20.70
CA MET A 277 9.43 28.71 -21.90
C MET A 277 7.98 29.19 -22.02
N ARG A 278 7.82 30.29 -22.76
CA ARG A 278 6.50 30.78 -23.16
C ARG A 278 5.82 29.73 -24.06
N HIS A 279 4.54 29.46 -23.80
CA HIS A 279 3.72 28.65 -24.70
C HIS A 279 3.56 29.30 -26.08
N LYS A 280 3.52 28.48 -27.15
CA LYS A 280 3.31 28.96 -28.52
C LYS A 280 1.96 29.69 -28.67
N ASP A 281 0.93 29.15 -28.04
CA ASP A 281 -0.41 29.74 -28.02
C ASP A 281 -0.61 30.52 -26.72
N VAL A 282 -0.84 31.82 -26.85
CA VAL A 282 -1.02 32.78 -25.74
C VAL A 282 -2.43 33.34 -25.68
N THR A 283 -3.23 33.09 -26.71
CA THR A 283 -4.55 33.71 -26.89
C THR A 283 -5.64 32.80 -26.33
N PRO A 284 -6.50 33.31 -25.43
CA PRO A 284 -7.72 32.60 -25.08
C PRO A 284 -8.62 32.49 -26.32
N MET A 285 -9.35 31.39 -26.47
CA MET A 285 -10.35 31.33 -27.55
C MET A 285 -11.47 32.33 -27.28
N ALA A 286 -11.82 33.10 -28.32
CA ALA A 286 -12.95 34.02 -28.33
C ALA A 286 -14.27 33.27 -28.45
#